data_AF-G6FNG0-F1
#
_entry.id   AF-G6FNG0-F1
#
_cell.length_a   1.000
_cell.length_b   1.000
_cell.length_c   1.000
_cell.angle_alpha   90.00
_cell.angle_beta   90.00
_cell.angle_gamma   90.00
#
_symmetry.space_group_name_H-M   'P 1'
#
loop_
_entity.id
_entity.type
_entity.pdbx_description
1 polymer ?
#
loop_
_entity_poly.entity_id
_entity_poly.type
_entity_poly.pdbx_seq_one_letter_code
_entity_poly.pdbx_strand_id
1 'polypeptide(L)'
;MSTTPAAILDVAFQQAEASIAQPIVTNPSIAKKIDYVSSYVGNRAVVRLLLACALAAIHRVNVDIRKPYTEIGTPDAYSGRYYDESYITAFINQHELPCNPTTAFLTPALRNRNITLTPAVNLVGRPPKLYEAALQLLDDVHQGRITALELLAETLRCLIIARNQKRQRMETLLADLKKSEDAIPLSAEEIVTLLQQHLACRGSSRLPVLIVAAAYQVAEQYIGERFLPLKSHNAADEQTGALGDVEITLVDDEKVITSYEIKTRRVTLADIDRALQKINNTGKRVDNYIFITTDVIEEGIREYASSMYERTGGIEIVVLDCISFVRHFLHLFHRLRSQFLSAYQQLVLREPDSAVSQPLKEAFLALRQAAESAREF
;
A
#
# COMPACT_ATOMS: atom_id res chain seq x y z
N MET A 1 12.57 21.05 -32.89
CA MET A 1 12.07 21.66 -31.65
C MET A 1 12.42 20.74 -30.51
N SER A 2 13.02 21.23 -29.42
CA SER A 2 13.32 20.38 -28.26
C SER A 2 12.00 20.04 -27.56
N THR A 3 11.59 18.77 -27.63
CA THR A 3 10.36 18.27 -26.99
C THR A 3 10.62 18.09 -25.50
N THR A 4 9.80 18.71 -24.66
CA THR A 4 9.92 18.59 -23.19
C THR A 4 9.68 17.13 -22.73
N PRO A 5 10.25 16.69 -21.59
CA PRO A 5 9.99 15.36 -21.05
C PRO A 5 8.49 15.05 -20.84
N ALA A 6 7.70 16.04 -20.40
CA ALA A 6 6.25 15.87 -20.24
C ALA A 6 5.55 15.58 -21.58
N ALA A 7 5.85 16.36 -22.61
CA ALA A 7 5.29 16.14 -23.95
C ALA A 7 5.71 14.79 -24.56
N ILE A 8 6.91 14.30 -24.26
CA ILE A 8 7.35 12.95 -24.67
C ILE A 8 6.48 11.87 -24.01
N LEU A 9 6.22 12.00 -22.70
CA LEU A 9 5.37 11.07 -21.96
C LEU A 9 3.94 11.07 -22.50
N ASP A 10 3.38 12.25 -22.79
CA ASP A 10 2.02 12.38 -23.35
C ASP A 10 1.89 11.69 -24.71
N VAL A 11 2.87 11.89 -25.61
CA VAL A 11 2.89 11.22 -26.92
C VAL A 11 3.01 9.70 -26.77
N ALA A 12 3.92 9.23 -25.91
CA ALA A 12 4.10 7.80 -25.68
C ALA A 12 2.85 7.15 -25.05
N PHE A 13 2.14 7.89 -24.19
CA PHE A 13 0.89 7.44 -23.57
C PHE A 13 -0.26 7.37 -24.58
N GLN A 14 -0.43 8.39 -25.41
CA GLN A 14 -1.43 8.38 -26.50
C GLN A 14 -1.18 7.22 -27.47
N GLN A 15 0.08 6.97 -27.82
CA GLN A 15 0.45 5.82 -28.65
C GLN A 15 0.13 4.48 -27.97
N ALA A 16 0.40 4.38 -26.66
CA ALA A 16 0.09 3.21 -25.86
C ALA A 16 -1.43 2.94 -25.78
N GLU A 17 -2.25 3.99 -25.57
CA GLU A 17 -3.71 3.88 -25.54
C GLU A 17 -4.29 3.47 -26.90
N ALA A 18 -3.80 4.06 -27.99
CA ALA A 18 -4.22 3.71 -29.34
C ALA A 18 -3.85 2.26 -29.72
N SER A 19 -2.83 1.69 -29.07
CA SER A 19 -2.30 0.36 -29.37
C SER A 19 -2.69 -0.71 -28.34
N ILE A 20 -3.66 -0.49 -27.45
CA ILE A 20 -3.97 -1.46 -26.36
C ILE A 20 -4.12 -2.91 -26.86
N ALA A 21 -4.77 -3.11 -28.00
CA ALA A 21 -5.07 -4.43 -28.54
C ALA A 21 -3.86 -5.19 -29.12
N GLN A 22 -2.78 -4.50 -29.50
CA GLN A 22 -1.63 -5.09 -30.20
C GLN A 22 -0.30 -4.50 -29.71
N PRO A 23 0.75 -5.31 -29.49
CA PRO A 23 2.07 -4.79 -29.15
C PRO A 23 2.60 -3.78 -30.16
N ILE A 24 3.19 -2.68 -29.67
CA ILE A 24 3.89 -1.68 -30.49
C ILE A 24 5.20 -2.27 -31.00
N VAL A 25 5.88 -3.05 -30.15
CA VAL A 25 7.13 -3.74 -30.50
C VAL A 25 6.81 -5.00 -31.31
N THR A 26 7.24 -5.02 -32.57
CA THR A 26 6.98 -6.13 -33.50
C THR A 26 7.77 -7.40 -33.18
N ASN A 27 8.95 -7.28 -32.55
CA ASN A 27 9.74 -8.43 -32.13
C ASN A 27 9.10 -9.12 -30.91
N PRO A 28 8.56 -10.35 -31.06
CA PRO A 28 7.81 -11.00 -29.97
C PRO A 28 8.64 -11.32 -28.74
N SER A 29 9.96 -11.56 -28.91
CA SER A 29 10.87 -11.82 -27.78
C SER A 29 11.09 -10.56 -26.94
N ILE A 30 11.23 -9.40 -27.60
CA ILE A 30 11.39 -8.11 -26.92
C ILE A 30 10.08 -7.69 -26.27
N ALA A 31 8.94 -7.79 -26.97
CA ALA A 31 7.62 -7.49 -26.41
C ALA A 31 7.33 -8.34 -25.15
N LYS A 32 7.61 -9.65 -25.19
CA LYS A 32 7.45 -10.53 -24.01
C LYS A 32 8.36 -10.12 -22.84
N LYS A 33 9.58 -9.63 -23.11
CA LYS A 33 10.47 -9.11 -22.05
C LYS A 33 9.90 -7.83 -21.42
N ILE A 34 9.40 -6.90 -22.23
CA ILE A 34 8.76 -5.66 -21.74
C ILE A 34 7.54 -6.00 -20.90
N ASP A 35 6.68 -6.90 -21.39
CA ASP A 35 5.51 -7.37 -20.67
C ASP A 35 5.88 -8.03 -19.34
N TYR A 36 6.88 -8.92 -19.33
CA TYR A 36 7.37 -9.55 -18.11
C TYR A 36 7.83 -8.53 -17.07
N VAL A 37 8.64 -7.53 -17.46
CA VAL A 37 9.12 -6.50 -16.52
C VAL A 37 7.98 -5.61 -16.03
N SER A 38 7.05 -5.24 -16.92
CA SER A 38 5.95 -4.32 -16.63
C SER A 38 4.86 -4.96 -15.75
N SER A 39 4.57 -6.24 -15.96
CA SER A 39 3.53 -6.98 -15.23
C SER A 39 4.01 -7.59 -13.91
N TYR A 40 5.32 -7.59 -13.63
CA TYR A 40 5.87 -8.23 -12.43
C TYR A 40 5.49 -7.48 -11.14
N VAL A 41 4.53 -8.06 -10.39
CA VAL A 41 3.98 -7.45 -9.17
C VAL A 41 4.97 -7.44 -8.00
N GLY A 42 5.86 -8.43 -7.93
CA GLY A 42 6.76 -8.60 -6.77
C GLY A 42 7.85 -7.52 -6.64
N ASN A 43 8.14 -6.78 -7.71
CA ASN A 43 9.13 -5.70 -7.70
C ASN A 43 8.89 -4.73 -8.87
N ARG A 44 8.19 -3.63 -8.59
CA ARG A 44 7.88 -2.59 -9.60
C ARG A 44 8.91 -1.46 -9.66
N ALA A 45 10.06 -1.59 -8.99
CA ALA A 45 11.14 -0.62 -9.15
C ALA A 45 11.79 -0.74 -10.53
N VAL A 46 11.88 -1.96 -11.07
CA VAL A 46 12.56 -2.22 -12.35
C VAL A 46 11.81 -1.61 -13.53
N VAL A 47 10.47 -1.60 -13.52
CA VAL A 47 9.70 -0.89 -14.56
C VAL A 47 9.93 0.62 -14.51
N ARG A 48 10.07 1.22 -13.32
CA ARG A 48 10.39 2.65 -13.18
C ARG A 48 11.79 2.98 -13.72
N LEU A 49 12.76 2.07 -13.57
CA LEU A 49 14.07 2.21 -14.22
C LEU A 49 13.91 2.31 -15.75
N LEU A 50 13.15 1.40 -16.37
CA LEU A 50 12.92 1.43 -17.82
C LEU A 50 12.26 2.74 -18.28
N LEU A 51 11.23 3.20 -17.57
CA LEU A 51 10.54 4.46 -17.88
C LEU A 51 11.50 5.66 -17.82
N ALA A 52 12.29 5.78 -16.75
CA ALA A 52 13.23 6.89 -16.58
C ALA A 52 14.36 6.87 -17.61
N CYS A 53 14.93 5.69 -17.89
CA CYS A 53 16.00 5.54 -18.87
C CYS A 53 15.51 5.83 -20.30
N ALA A 54 14.35 5.29 -20.69
CA ALA A 54 13.77 5.52 -22.01
C ALA A 54 13.42 7.00 -22.21
N LEU A 55 12.81 7.65 -21.22
CA LEU A 55 12.51 9.09 -21.28
C LEU A 55 13.78 9.94 -21.46
N ALA A 56 14.84 9.63 -20.72
CA ALA A 56 16.11 10.33 -20.85
C ALA A 56 16.73 10.18 -22.25
N ALA A 57 16.70 8.97 -22.82
CA ALA A 57 17.23 8.69 -24.14
C ALA A 57 16.43 9.38 -25.27
N ILE A 58 15.12 9.55 -25.12
CA ILE A 58 14.29 10.32 -26.08
C ILE A 58 14.56 11.82 -25.94
N HIS A 59 14.63 12.32 -24.70
CA HIS A 59 14.83 13.75 -24.43
C HIS A 59 16.24 14.23 -24.83
N ARG A 60 17.25 13.35 -24.72
CA ARG A 60 18.65 13.67 -25.03
C ARG A 60 19.27 12.60 -25.92
N VAL A 61 19.32 12.87 -27.23
CA VAL A 61 19.81 11.91 -28.25
C VAL A 61 21.26 11.45 -28.04
N ASN A 62 22.08 12.23 -27.32
CA ASN A 62 23.51 11.93 -27.13
C ASN A 62 23.82 11.11 -25.85
N VAL A 63 22.82 10.67 -25.08
CA VAL A 63 23.05 9.86 -23.87
C VAL A 63 23.00 8.37 -24.19
N ASP A 64 23.84 7.58 -23.52
CA ASP A 64 23.71 6.12 -23.55
C ASP A 64 22.65 5.72 -22.53
N ILE A 65 21.52 5.18 -22.99
CA ILE A 65 20.40 4.73 -22.15
C ILE A 65 20.84 3.85 -20.96
N ARG A 66 21.97 3.14 -21.07
CA ARG A 66 22.53 2.27 -20.02
C ARG A 66 23.33 3.01 -18.93
N LYS A 67 23.49 4.33 -19.02
CA LYS A 67 24.31 5.15 -18.09
C LYS A 67 23.49 6.14 -17.23
N PRO A 68 22.51 5.68 -16.42
CA PRO A 68 21.64 6.56 -15.65
C PRO A 68 22.26 7.08 -14.33
N TYR A 69 23.60 7.10 -14.21
CA TYR A 69 24.33 7.61 -13.05
C TYR A 69 25.39 8.61 -13.50
N THR A 70 25.31 9.84 -13.03
CA THR A 70 26.22 10.94 -13.37
C THR A 70 27.67 10.66 -12.96
N GLU A 71 27.84 9.86 -11.91
CA GLU A 71 29.11 9.43 -11.32
C GLU A 71 29.92 8.51 -12.24
N ILE A 72 29.33 8.01 -13.34
CA ILE A 72 30.08 7.34 -14.42
C ILE A 72 31.07 8.32 -15.09
N GLY A 73 30.79 9.62 -15.05
CA GLY A 73 31.73 10.67 -15.46
C GLY A 73 31.94 10.84 -16.96
N THR A 74 31.18 10.13 -17.80
CA THR A 74 31.24 10.28 -19.26
C THR A 74 30.20 11.30 -19.78
N PRO A 75 30.44 11.99 -20.90
CA PRO A 75 29.51 13.01 -21.43
C PRO A 75 28.12 12.49 -21.81
N ASP A 76 28.01 11.18 -22.06
CA ASP A 76 26.79 10.46 -22.40
C ASP A 76 26.08 9.85 -21.17
N ALA A 77 26.56 10.12 -19.95
CA ALA A 77 25.90 9.75 -18.70
C ALA A 77 24.87 10.80 -18.27
N TYR A 78 23.85 10.38 -17.52
CA TYR A 78 22.76 11.25 -17.06
C TYR A 78 22.24 10.83 -15.69
N SER A 79 21.44 11.66 -15.03
CA SER A 79 20.78 11.30 -13.77
C SER A 79 19.43 10.64 -14.04
N GLY A 80 19.35 9.31 -13.98
CA GLY A 80 18.08 8.61 -14.10
C GLY A 80 17.12 8.92 -12.94
N ARG A 81 17.67 9.11 -11.73
CA ARG A 81 16.91 9.56 -10.55
C ARG A 81 16.19 10.88 -10.80
N TYR A 82 16.87 11.84 -11.41
CA TYR A 82 16.26 13.12 -11.76
C TYR A 82 15.04 12.94 -12.67
N TYR A 83 15.14 12.09 -13.70
CA TYR A 83 14.00 11.82 -14.58
C TYR A 83 12.85 11.11 -13.85
N ASP A 84 13.17 10.16 -12.98
CA ASP A 84 12.19 9.39 -12.23
C ASP A 84 11.42 10.27 -11.22
N GLU A 85 12.14 11.05 -10.41
CA GLU A 85 11.55 11.92 -9.38
C GLU A 85 10.85 13.14 -10.00
N SER A 86 11.42 13.75 -11.06
CA SER A 86 10.88 15.00 -11.63
C SER A 86 9.73 14.78 -12.61
N TYR A 87 9.66 13.63 -13.29
CA TYR A 87 8.68 13.41 -14.37
C TYR A 87 7.89 12.12 -14.20
N ILE A 88 8.56 10.97 -14.01
CA ILE A 88 7.87 9.67 -13.97
C ILE A 88 6.92 9.59 -12.77
N THR A 89 7.33 10.06 -11.59
CA THR A 89 6.50 9.98 -10.36
C THR A 89 5.15 10.68 -10.52
N ALA A 90 5.16 11.93 -11.00
CA ALA A 90 3.91 12.67 -11.21
C ALA A 90 3.05 11.99 -12.28
N PHE A 91 3.68 11.54 -13.37
CA PHE A 91 3.01 10.88 -14.48
C PHE A 91 2.32 9.56 -14.08
N ILE A 92 3.01 8.67 -13.37
CA ILE A 92 2.41 7.40 -12.92
C ILE A 92 1.23 7.63 -11.96
N ASN A 93 1.30 8.68 -11.12
CA ASN A 93 0.24 9.00 -10.18
C ASN A 93 -0.98 9.57 -10.91
N GLN A 94 -0.76 10.52 -11.83
CA GLN A 94 -1.80 11.13 -12.65
C GLN A 94 -2.60 10.10 -13.44
N HIS A 95 -1.92 9.09 -14.00
CA HIS A 95 -2.55 8.06 -14.83
C HIS A 95 -2.87 6.76 -14.08
N GLU A 96 -2.67 6.74 -12.76
CA GLU A 96 -2.87 5.58 -11.88
C GLU A 96 -2.19 4.30 -12.40
N LEU A 97 -0.97 4.44 -12.91
CA LEU A 97 -0.21 3.30 -13.43
C LEU A 97 0.35 2.45 -12.28
N PRO A 98 0.32 1.10 -12.38
CA PRO A 98 0.66 0.21 -11.29
C PRO A 98 2.18 0.12 -11.08
N CYS A 99 2.78 1.16 -10.52
CA CYS A 99 4.20 1.25 -10.19
C CYS A 99 4.42 1.44 -8.68
N ASN A 100 5.66 1.30 -8.20
CA ASN A 100 6.00 1.64 -6.82
C ASN A 100 5.90 3.15 -6.58
N PRO A 101 5.53 3.62 -5.37
CA PRO A 101 5.46 5.05 -5.07
C PRO A 101 6.84 5.71 -5.04
N THR A 102 7.87 4.97 -4.62
CA THR A 102 9.25 5.46 -4.51
C THR A 102 10.06 5.19 -5.77
N THR A 103 11.06 6.03 -6.00
CA THR A 103 11.98 5.92 -7.14
C THR A 103 12.76 4.59 -7.13
N ALA A 104 13.03 4.07 -8.34
CA ALA A 104 13.87 2.89 -8.52
C ALA A 104 15.29 3.08 -7.98
N PHE A 105 15.82 4.30 -8.09
CA PHE A 105 17.21 4.66 -7.82
C PHE A 105 17.55 4.72 -6.32
N LEU A 106 16.56 4.57 -5.44
CA LEU A 106 16.77 4.41 -4.00
C LEU A 106 16.74 2.95 -3.55
N THR A 107 16.46 1.99 -4.43
CA THR A 107 16.44 0.57 -4.05
C THR A 107 17.86 0.02 -3.87
N PRO A 108 18.09 -0.97 -2.97
CA PRO A 108 19.43 -1.53 -2.74
C PRO A 108 20.14 -2.07 -3.98
N ALA A 109 19.38 -2.58 -4.95
CA ALA A 109 19.94 -3.10 -6.20
C ALA A 109 20.51 -1.99 -7.11
N LEU A 110 19.92 -0.80 -7.09
CA LEU A 110 20.19 0.29 -8.04
C LEU A 110 20.86 1.52 -7.41
N ARG A 111 20.75 1.71 -6.09
CA ARG A 111 21.34 2.87 -5.42
C ARG A 111 22.86 2.90 -5.61
N ASN A 112 23.38 4.07 -6.01
CA ASN A 112 24.81 4.34 -6.19
C ASN A 112 25.52 3.34 -7.14
N ARG A 113 24.80 2.83 -8.15
CA ARG A 113 25.37 1.93 -9.16
C ARG A 113 26.10 2.72 -10.24
N ASN A 114 27.24 3.30 -9.89
CA ASN A 114 28.03 4.18 -10.75
C ASN A 114 28.77 3.43 -11.89
N ILE A 115 28.06 2.56 -12.62
CA ILE A 115 28.56 1.71 -13.70
C ILE A 115 27.57 1.70 -14.88
N THR A 116 28.07 1.37 -16.07
CA THR A 116 27.20 1.16 -17.24
C THR A 116 26.37 -0.12 -17.04
N LEU A 117 25.05 0.00 -17.17
CA LEU A 117 24.09 -1.09 -16.99
C LEU A 117 24.02 -1.99 -18.24
N THR A 118 24.98 -2.90 -18.37
CA THR A 118 25.04 -3.88 -19.47
C THR A 118 24.45 -5.24 -19.06
N PRO A 119 24.12 -6.14 -19.99
CA PRO A 119 23.63 -7.49 -19.67
C PRO A 119 24.60 -8.33 -18.83
N ALA A 120 25.89 -7.98 -18.78
CA ALA A 120 26.90 -8.67 -17.96
C ALA A 120 26.87 -8.24 -16.48
N VAL A 121 26.16 -7.16 -16.13
CA VAL A 121 26.07 -6.66 -14.76
C VAL A 121 25.16 -7.56 -13.92
N ASN A 122 25.67 -8.01 -12.78
CA ASN A 122 24.85 -8.72 -11.80
C ASN A 122 24.20 -7.74 -10.81
N LEU A 123 22.93 -7.39 -11.05
CA LEU A 123 22.12 -6.63 -10.10
C LEU A 123 21.50 -7.57 -9.07
N VAL A 124 21.95 -7.45 -7.82
CA VAL A 124 21.47 -8.29 -6.71
C VAL A 124 20.05 -7.87 -6.31
N GLY A 125 19.06 -8.62 -6.78
CA GLY A 125 17.66 -8.47 -6.40
C GLY A 125 16.83 -9.70 -6.76
N ARG A 126 15.57 -9.73 -6.30
CA ARG A 126 14.66 -10.87 -6.50
C ARG A 126 13.46 -10.47 -7.37
N PRO A 127 13.11 -11.25 -8.40
CA PRO A 127 13.86 -12.39 -8.95
C PRO A 127 15.02 -11.88 -9.84
N PRO A 128 16.16 -12.60 -9.94
CA PRO A 128 17.29 -12.19 -10.78
C PRO A 128 16.91 -11.95 -12.25
N LYS A 129 16.08 -12.83 -12.80
CA LYS A 129 15.57 -12.76 -14.18
C LYS A 129 14.89 -11.43 -14.52
N LEU A 130 14.29 -10.75 -13.54
CA LEU A 130 13.67 -9.44 -13.74
C LEU A 130 14.72 -8.37 -14.10
N TYR A 131 15.84 -8.37 -13.39
CA TYR A 131 16.92 -7.43 -13.63
C TYR A 131 17.68 -7.77 -14.91
N GLU A 132 17.93 -9.05 -15.18
CA GLU A 132 18.51 -9.51 -16.45
C GLU A 132 17.67 -9.05 -17.65
N ALA A 133 16.34 -9.21 -17.58
CA ALA A 133 15.44 -8.75 -18.64
C ALA A 133 15.52 -7.24 -18.84
N ALA A 134 15.57 -6.45 -17.76
CA ALA A 134 15.68 -5.00 -17.86
C ALA A 134 17.01 -4.55 -18.45
N LEU A 135 18.14 -5.13 -18.01
CA LEU A 135 19.46 -4.85 -18.58
C LEU A 135 19.51 -5.20 -20.08
N GLN A 136 18.90 -6.33 -20.46
CA GLN A 136 18.79 -6.71 -21.87
C GLN A 136 17.94 -5.72 -22.68
N LEU A 137 16.86 -5.18 -22.12
CA LEU A 137 16.04 -4.17 -22.79
C LEU A 137 16.78 -2.84 -22.98
N LEU A 138 17.56 -2.39 -22.00
CA LEU A 138 18.43 -1.22 -22.16
C LEU A 138 19.47 -1.45 -23.27
N ASP A 139 20.05 -2.65 -23.35
CA ASP A 139 20.97 -3.01 -24.42
C ASP A 139 20.28 -3.16 -25.79
N ASP A 140 19.04 -3.68 -25.83
CA ASP A 140 18.24 -3.75 -27.06
C ASP A 140 18.01 -2.36 -27.67
N VAL A 141 17.78 -1.34 -26.83
CA VAL A 141 17.72 0.06 -27.29
C VAL A 141 19.09 0.56 -27.74
N HIS A 142 20.14 0.34 -26.94
CA HIS A 142 21.49 0.80 -27.28
C HIS A 142 22.00 0.24 -28.62
N GLN A 143 21.68 -1.01 -28.93
CA GLN A 143 22.08 -1.69 -30.16
C GLN A 143 21.12 -1.42 -31.34
N GLY A 144 20.11 -0.56 -31.16
CA GLY A 144 19.14 -0.20 -32.21
C GLY A 144 18.17 -1.31 -32.60
N ARG A 145 17.98 -2.33 -31.75
CA ARG A 145 16.99 -3.41 -31.99
C ARG A 145 15.55 -2.94 -31.77
N ILE A 146 15.37 -1.95 -30.90
CA ILE A 146 14.16 -1.13 -30.74
C ILE A 146 14.59 0.31 -30.43
N THR A 147 13.71 1.26 -30.65
CA THR A 147 13.90 2.66 -30.24
C THR A 147 13.55 2.88 -28.77
N ALA A 148 14.07 3.95 -28.17
CA ALA A 148 13.68 4.35 -26.82
C ALA A 148 12.19 4.70 -26.72
N LEU A 149 11.59 5.25 -27.78
CA LEU A 149 10.16 5.53 -27.85
C LEU A 149 9.33 4.25 -27.85
N GLU A 150 9.72 3.23 -28.63
CA GLU A 150 9.07 1.92 -28.60
C GLU A 150 9.16 1.27 -27.22
N LEU A 151 10.32 1.33 -26.55
CA LEU A 151 10.46 0.83 -25.18
C LEU A 151 9.52 1.57 -24.21
N LEU A 152 9.49 2.89 -24.28
CA LEU A 152 8.64 3.72 -23.40
C LEU A 152 7.16 3.43 -23.64
N ALA A 153 6.70 3.54 -24.88
CA ALA A 153 5.29 3.37 -25.25
C ALA A 153 4.79 1.94 -24.99
N GLU A 154 5.59 0.91 -25.28
CA GLU A 154 5.22 -0.48 -25.00
C GLU A 154 5.17 -0.77 -23.49
N THR A 155 6.09 -0.19 -22.72
CA THR A 155 6.05 -0.28 -21.25
C THR A 155 4.78 0.37 -20.70
N LEU A 156 4.43 1.56 -21.19
CA LEU A 156 3.18 2.24 -20.82
C LEU A 156 1.95 1.43 -21.22
N ARG A 157 1.94 0.82 -22.41
CA ARG A 157 0.85 -0.05 -22.89
C ARG A 157 0.62 -1.22 -21.92
N CYS A 158 1.67 -1.93 -21.53
CA CYS A 158 1.58 -3.01 -20.55
C CYS A 158 1.06 -2.53 -19.18
N LEU A 159 1.50 -1.36 -18.71
CA LEU A 159 1.02 -0.76 -17.46
C LEU A 159 -0.46 -0.35 -17.53
N ILE A 160 -0.92 0.19 -18.65
CA ILE A 160 -2.33 0.54 -18.90
C ILE A 160 -3.19 -0.72 -18.89
N ILE A 161 -2.76 -1.81 -19.54
CA ILE A 161 -3.47 -3.08 -19.52
C ILE A 161 -3.59 -3.61 -18.09
N ALA A 162 -2.48 -3.62 -17.34
CA ALA A 162 -2.48 -4.08 -15.95
C ALA A 162 -3.40 -3.22 -15.06
N ARG A 163 -3.43 -1.89 -15.26
CA ARG A 163 -4.35 -0.97 -14.59
C ARG A 163 -5.80 -1.30 -14.90
N ASN A 164 -6.14 -1.43 -16.18
CA ASN A 164 -7.51 -1.65 -16.62
C ASN A 164 -8.04 -3.01 -16.12
N GLN A 165 -7.22 -4.06 -16.18
CA GLN A 165 -7.56 -5.37 -15.61
C GLN A 165 -7.79 -5.30 -14.10
N LYS A 166 -6.95 -4.54 -13.36
CA LYS A 166 -7.11 -4.33 -11.92
C LYS A 166 -8.45 -3.65 -11.60
N ARG A 167 -8.79 -2.57 -12.32
CA ARG A 167 -10.07 -1.86 -12.16
C ARG A 167 -11.26 -2.76 -12.45
N GLN A 168 -11.21 -3.48 -13.57
CA GLN A 168 -12.27 -4.40 -13.95
C GLN A 168 -12.50 -5.49 -12.89
N ARG A 169 -11.44 -6.09 -12.33
CA ARG A 169 -11.58 -7.07 -11.25
C ARG A 169 -12.27 -6.49 -10.02
N MET A 170 -11.90 -5.27 -9.61
CA MET A 170 -12.52 -4.59 -8.48
C MET A 170 -14.00 -4.27 -8.74
N GLU A 171 -14.30 -3.76 -9.93
CA GLU A 171 -15.67 -3.46 -10.34
C GLU A 171 -16.55 -4.71 -10.32
N THR A 172 -16.06 -5.84 -10.85
CA THR A 172 -16.78 -7.12 -10.79
C THR A 172 -17.03 -7.55 -9.35
N LEU A 173 -16.01 -7.56 -8.49
CA LEU A 173 -16.16 -7.96 -7.07
C LEU A 173 -17.18 -7.07 -6.34
N LEU A 174 -17.15 -5.76 -6.58
CA LEU A 174 -18.10 -4.82 -5.97
C LEU A 174 -19.51 -4.98 -6.54
N ALA A 175 -19.65 -5.22 -7.84
CA ALA A 175 -20.94 -5.42 -8.48
C ALA A 175 -21.61 -6.71 -8.00
N ASP A 176 -20.84 -7.77 -7.79
CA ASP A 176 -21.38 -9.04 -7.29
C ASP A 176 -21.84 -8.94 -5.83
N LEU A 177 -21.12 -8.20 -4.97
CA LEU A 177 -21.56 -7.92 -3.60
C LEU A 177 -22.89 -7.16 -3.56
N LYS A 178 -23.14 -6.23 -4.49
CA LYS A 178 -24.42 -5.49 -4.55
C LYS A 178 -25.61 -6.36 -4.92
N LYS A 179 -25.41 -7.45 -5.67
CA LYS A 179 -26.50 -8.36 -6.06
C LYS A 179 -27.05 -9.15 -4.86
N SER A 180 -26.31 -9.19 -3.75
CA SER A 180 -26.67 -9.88 -2.51
C SER A 180 -27.43 -8.98 -1.51
N GLU A 181 -27.92 -7.79 -1.93
CA GLU A 181 -28.62 -6.86 -1.02
C GLU A 181 -29.93 -7.44 -0.43
N ASP A 182 -30.54 -8.42 -1.08
CA ASP A 182 -31.73 -9.15 -0.57
C ASP A 182 -31.38 -10.38 0.28
N ALA A 183 -30.10 -10.72 0.45
CA ALA A 183 -29.68 -11.88 1.23
C ALA A 183 -29.77 -11.62 2.74
N ILE A 184 -29.93 -12.70 3.51
CA ILE A 184 -29.88 -12.63 4.98
C ILE A 184 -28.52 -12.05 5.39
N PRO A 185 -28.46 -10.98 6.22
CA PRO A 185 -27.20 -10.38 6.63
C PRO A 185 -26.36 -11.33 7.48
N LEU A 186 -25.03 -11.29 7.31
CA LEU A 186 -24.08 -12.12 8.08
C LEU A 186 -24.36 -12.02 9.59
N SER A 187 -24.28 -13.16 10.29
CA SER A 187 -24.30 -13.19 11.76
C SER A 187 -23.00 -12.60 12.31
N ALA A 188 -22.99 -12.30 13.61
CA ALA A 188 -21.79 -11.79 14.28
C ALA A 188 -20.60 -12.75 14.12
N GLU A 189 -20.79 -14.07 14.29
CA GLU A 189 -19.69 -15.04 14.22
C GLU A 189 -19.17 -15.28 12.78
N GLU A 190 -20.03 -15.13 11.76
CA GLU A 190 -19.55 -15.17 10.36
C GLU A 190 -18.72 -13.94 10.04
N ILE A 191 -19.10 -12.75 10.53
CA ILE A 191 -18.29 -11.54 10.38
C ILE A 191 -16.95 -11.72 11.11
N VAL A 192 -16.94 -12.29 12.32
CA VAL A 192 -15.70 -12.61 13.04
C VAL A 192 -14.82 -13.55 12.22
N THR A 193 -15.39 -14.62 11.67
CA THR A 193 -14.66 -15.59 10.84
C THR A 193 -14.06 -14.94 9.59
N LEU A 194 -14.83 -14.11 8.90
CA LEU A 194 -14.39 -13.33 7.74
C LEU A 194 -13.20 -12.43 8.11
N LEU A 195 -13.30 -11.68 9.21
CA LEU A 195 -12.22 -10.80 9.67
C LEU A 195 -10.97 -11.59 10.08
N GLN A 196 -11.12 -12.75 10.72
CA GLN A 196 -10.00 -13.64 11.04
C GLN A 196 -9.25 -14.07 9.76
N GLN A 197 -9.98 -14.48 8.72
CA GLN A 197 -9.40 -14.87 7.43
C GLN A 197 -8.67 -13.69 6.76
N HIS A 198 -9.26 -12.50 6.81
CA HIS A 198 -8.64 -11.30 6.25
C HIS A 198 -7.38 -10.87 7.03
N LEU A 199 -7.40 -10.94 8.36
CA LEU A 199 -6.24 -10.66 9.22
C LEU A 199 -5.09 -11.66 9.00
N ALA A 200 -5.39 -12.89 8.61
CA ALA A 200 -4.38 -13.92 8.31
C ALA A 200 -3.65 -13.69 6.96
N CYS A 201 -4.14 -12.79 6.10
CA CYS A 201 -3.47 -12.45 4.86
C CYS A 201 -2.16 -11.68 5.09
N ARG A 202 -1.23 -11.77 4.13
CA ARG A 202 0.05 -11.04 4.20
C ARG A 202 -0.18 -9.53 4.10
N GLY A 203 0.57 -8.76 4.88
CA GLY A 203 0.48 -7.29 4.87
C GLY A 203 -0.74 -6.74 5.61
N SER A 204 -1.27 -7.49 6.58
CA SER A 204 -2.48 -7.16 7.34
C SER A 204 -2.28 -6.20 8.51
N SER A 205 -1.10 -5.59 8.67
CA SER A 205 -0.76 -4.79 9.86
C SER A 205 -1.67 -3.59 10.07
N ARG A 206 -2.20 -3.01 8.99
CA ARG A 206 -3.14 -1.89 9.05
C ARG A 206 -4.57 -2.33 9.40
N LEU A 207 -4.94 -3.59 9.21
CA LEU A 207 -6.32 -4.04 9.33
C LEU A 207 -6.91 -3.89 10.75
N PRO A 208 -6.20 -4.19 11.86
CA PRO A 208 -6.72 -3.96 13.21
C PRO A 208 -7.06 -2.48 13.49
N VAL A 209 -6.27 -1.54 12.94
CA VAL A 209 -6.56 -0.10 13.01
C VAL A 209 -7.94 0.18 12.42
N LEU A 210 -8.19 -0.37 11.22
CA LEU A 210 -9.45 -0.16 10.50
C LEU A 210 -10.64 -0.85 11.19
N ILE A 211 -10.41 -1.99 11.87
CA ILE A 211 -11.44 -2.67 12.67
C ILE A 211 -11.89 -1.77 13.84
N VAL A 212 -10.94 -1.21 14.59
CA VAL A 212 -11.26 -0.30 15.70
C VAL A 212 -11.95 0.95 15.18
N ALA A 213 -11.41 1.58 14.13
CA ALA A 213 -12.02 2.76 13.53
C ALA A 213 -13.45 2.49 13.02
N ALA A 214 -13.70 1.36 12.37
CA ALA A 214 -15.04 0.97 11.91
C ALA A 214 -16.03 0.82 13.07
N ALA A 215 -15.59 0.27 14.21
CA ALA A 215 -16.42 0.12 15.40
C ALA A 215 -16.87 1.48 15.95
N TYR A 216 -15.94 2.42 16.12
CA TYR A 216 -16.26 3.79 16.54
C TYR A 216 -17.12 4.51 15.52
N GLN A 217 -16.80 4.42 14.22
CA GLN A 217 -17.54 5.10 13.15
C GLN A 217 -19.04 4.78 13.18
N VAL A 218 -19.42 3.53 13.48
CA VAL A 218 -20.83 3.13 13.46
C VAL A 218 -21.52 3.30 14.82
N ALA A 219 -20.75 3.26 15.91
CA ALA A 219 -21.26 3.39 17.27
C ALA A 219 -21.32 4.84 17.75
N GLU A 220 -20.65 5.78 17.07
CA GLU A 220 -20.45 7.19 17.47
C GLU A 220 -21.70 7.84 18.07
N GLN A 221 -22.83 7.80 17.36
CA GLN A 221 -24.09 8.41 17.81
C GLN A 221 -24.68 7.82 19.10
N TYR A 222 -24.27 6.60 19.48
CA TYR A 222 -24.76 5.89 20.66
C TYR A 222 -23.84 6.04 21.87
N ILE A 223 -22.53 6.23 21.62
CA ILE A 223 -21.52 6.30 22.68
C ILE A 223 -21.01 7.72 22.92
N GLY A 224 -21.28 8.68 22.01
CA GLY A 224 -20.82 10.07 22.14
C GLY A 224 -19.31 10.24 21.92
N GLU A 225 -18.66 9.25 21.31
CA GLU A 225 -17.22 9.22 21.05
C GLU A 225 -16.94 9.00 19.56
N ARG A 226 -15.91 9.66 19.04
CA ARG A 226 -15.49 9.59 17.63
C ARG A 226 -14.00 9.38 17.51
N PHE A 227 -13.58 8.63 16.48
CA PHE A 227 -12.17 8.50 16.15
C PHE A 227 -11.70 9.71 15.32
N LEU A 228 -10.48 10.19 15.58
CA LEU A 228 -9.83 11.21 14.79
C LEU A 228 -9.35 10.66 13.43
N PRO A 229 -9.16 11.52 12.41
CA PRO A 229 -8.67 11.08 11.11
C PRO A 229 -7.40 10.22 11.22
N LEU A 230 -7.45 9.02 10.64
CA LEU A 230 -6.35 8.06 10.72
C LEU A 230 -5.11 8.61 10.02
N LYS A 231 -3.97 8.62 10.73
CA LYS A 231 -2.69 9.03 10.17
C LYS A 231 -2.15 7.96 9.21
N SER A 232 -1.31 8.38 8.26
CA SER A 232 -0.71 7.43 7.32
C SER A 232 0.19 6.43 8.05
N HIS A 233 0.16 5.16 7.64
CA HIS A 233 0.93 4.07 8.26
C HIS A 233 2.46 4.31 8.26
N ASN A 234 2.95 5.28 7.48
CA ASN A 234 4.38 5.62 7.36
C ASN A 234 4.76 6.95 8.03
N ALA A 235 3.81 7.65 8.65
CA ALA A 235 4.14 8.85 9.41
C ALA A 235 4.84 8.43 10.71
N ALA A 236 6.03 8.97 10.98
CA ALA A 236 6.67 8.75 12.27
C ALA A 236 5.85 9.43 13.38
N ASP A 237 5.50 8.69 14.44
CA ASP A 237 4.72 9.18 15.59
C ASP A 237 5.24 10.51 16.13
N GLU A 238 6.57 10.64 16.24
CA GLU A 238 7.25 11.84 16.76
C GLU A 238 6.99 13.11 15.94
N GLN A 239 6.75 12.98 14.63
CA GLN A 239 6.49 14.14 13.77
C GLN A 239 5.02 14.57 13.82
N THR A 240 4.11 13.71 14.27
CA THR A 240 2.67 13.97 14.22
C THR A 240 2.02 14.24 15.57
N GLY A 241 2.73 13.99 16.67
CA GLY A 241 2.20 14.17 18.03
C GLY A 241 1.02 13.26 18.39
N ALA A 242 0.85 12.14 17.66
CA ALA A 242 -0.15 11.12 17.97
C ALA A 242 0.25 10.33 19.22
N LEU A 243 -0.74 10.03 20.06
CA LEU A 243 -0.57 9.12 21.19
C LEU A 243 -0.58 7.66 20.74
N GLY A 244 -1.38 7.30 19.75
CA GLY A 244 -1.48 5.94 19.21
C GLY A 244 -1.92 5.90 17.76
N ASP A 245 -2.18 4.70 17.27
CA ASP A 245 -2.63 4.43 15.90
C ASP A 245 -4.08 4.87 15.64
N VAL A 246 -4.93 4.82 16.67
CA VAL A 246 -6.30 5.36 16.66
C VAL A 246 -6.51 6.21 17.91
N GLU A 247 -6.88 7.47 17.73
CA GLU A 247 -7.15 8.41 18.82
C GLU A 247 -8.65 8.70 18.85
N ILE A 248 -9.25 8.63 20.04
CA ILE A 248 -10.69 8.84 20.26
C ILE A 248 -10.91 10.11 21.09
N THR A 249 -11.92 10.86 20.70
CA THR A 249 -12.39 12.10 21.35
C THR A 249 -13.87 11.99 21.65
N LEU A 250 -14.38 12.85 22.54
CA LEU A 250 -15.81 13.11 22.61
C LEU A 250 -16.25 13.85 21.33
N VAL A 251 -17.50 13.67 20.89
CA VAL A 251 -17.99 14.29 19.65
C VAL A 251 -17.85 15.82 19.65
N ASP A 252 -18.02 16.45 20.81
CA ASP A 252 -17.95 17.91 20.99
C ASP A 252 -16.61 18.38 21.62
N ASP A 253 -15.58 17.53 21.62
CA ASP A 253 -14.24 17.84 22.14
C ASP A 253 -13.16 17.43 21.12
N GLU A 254 -11.99 18.05 21.23
CA GLU A 254 -10.77 17.72 20.47
C GLU A 254 -9.72 17.05 21.37
N LYS A 255 -9.98 16.96 22.68
CA LYS A 255 -9.13 16.25 23.63
C LYS A 255 -9.24 14.74 23.43
N VAL A 256 -8.10 14.11 23.19
CA VAL A 256 -8.00 12.64 23.13
C VAL A 256 -8.25 12.07 24.53
N ILE A 257 -9.25 11.20 24.65
CA ILE A 257 -9.64 10.51 25.89
C ILE A 257 -9.22 9.04 25.88
N THR A 258 -9.22 8.40 24.72
CA THR A 258 -8.79 7.01 24.54
C THR A 258 -7.80 6.93 23.38
N SER A 259 -6.70 6.22 23.59
CA SER A 259 -5.68 5.97 22.56
C SER A 259 -5.50 4.47 22.37
N TYR A 260 -5.59 4.01 21.11
CA TYR A 260 -5.30 2.63 20.75
C TYR A 260 -3.93 2.51 20.10
N GLU A 261 -3.15 1.53 20.54
CA GLU A 261 -1.87 1.15 19.93
C GLU A 261 -1.99 -0.29 19.38
N ILE A 262 -1.73 -0.47 18.08
CA ILE A 262 -1.80 -1.76 17.41
C ILE A 262 -0.43 -2.45 17.44
N LYS A 263 -0.43 -3.75 17.76
CA LYS A 263 0.76 -4.60 17.66
C LYS A 263 0.43 -5.90 16.93
N THR A 264 1.09 -6.13 15.79
CA THR A 264 1.01 -7.41 15.05
C THR A 264 1.95 -8.47 15.62
N ARG A 265 2.28 -8.35 16.91
CA ARG A 265 3.18 -9.20 17.69
C ARG A 265 2.76 -9.14 19.15
N ARG A 266 3.32 -10.04 19.95
CA ARG A 266 3.20 -9.98 21.42
C ARG A 266 3.59 -8.60 21.95
N VAL A 267 2.77 -8.10 22.86
CA VAL A 267 3.04 -6.89 23.63
C VAL A 267 4.04 -7.23 24.72
N THR A 268 5.03 -6.37 24.91
CA THR A 268 6.10 -6.53 25.91
C THR A 268 6.01 -5.44 26.97
N LEU A 269 6.65 -5.64 28.12
CA LEU A 269 6.77 -4.61 29.16
C LEU A 269 7.36 -3.30 28.59
N ALA A 270 8.36 -3.41 27.72
CA ALA A 270 8.98 -2.27 27.05
C ALA A 270 8.02 -1.49 26.13
N ASP A 271 6.98 -2.14 25.60
CA ASP A 271 5.95 -1.44 24.83
C ASP A 271 5.07 -0.59 25.75
N ILE A 272 4.67 -1.14 26.90
CA ILE A 272 3.86 -0.46 27.91
C ILE A 272 4.65 0.72 28.50
N ASP A 273 5.91 0.51 28.86
CA ASP A 273 6.78 1.56 29.39
C ASP A 273 7.00 2.69 28.38
N ARG A 274 7.15 2.36 27.09
CA ARG A 274 7.26 3.36 26.02
C ARG A 274 5.97 4.14 25.83
N ALA A 275 4.80 3.51 25.94
CA ALA A 275 3.52 4.21 25.91
C ALA A 275 3.39 5.19 27.09
N LEU A 276 3.78 4.78 28.30
CA LEU A 276 3.81 5.66 29.47
C LEU A 276 4.73 6.86 29.27
N GLN A 277 5.94 6.65 28.74
CA GLN A 277 6.85 7.73 28.39
C GLN A 277 6.22 8.68 27.36
N LYS A 278 5.58 8.14 26.33
CA LYS A 278 4.89 8.91 25.29
C LYS A 278 3.79 9.80 25.91
N ILE A 279 2.91 9.23 26.74
CA ILE A 279 1.85 9.96 27.45
C ILE A 279 2.44 11.11 28.27
N ASN A 280 3.42 10.81 29.13
CA ASN A 280 4.06 11.79 30.01
C ASN A 280 4.73 12.94 29.24
N ASN A 281 5.36 12.64 28.09
CA ASN A 281 6.07 13.63 27.29
C ASN A 281 5.13 14.59 26.54
N THR A 282 3.90 14.17 26.24
CA THR A 282 2.93 15.03 25.52
C THR A 282 2.20 16.02 26.42
N GLY A 283 2.20 15.80 27.74
CA GLY A 283 1.37 16.55 28.69
C GLY A 283 -0.14 16.36 28.51
N LYS A 284 -0.57 15.50 27.58
CA LYS A 284 -1.97 15.14 27.38
C LYS A 284 -2.36 14.04 28.38
N ARG A 285 -3.48 14.24 29.08
CA ARG A 285 -4.07 13.20 29.93
C ARG A 285 -5.16 12.47 29.16
N VAL A 286 -4.88 11.21 28.83
CA VAL A 286 -5.88 10.23 28.37
C VAL A 286 -6.46 9.49 29.57
N ASP A 287 -7.67 9.00 29.41
CA ASP A 287 -8.33 8.13 30.39
C ASP A 287 -7.96 6.66 30.11
N ASN A 288 -7.88 6.29 28.83
CA ASN A 288 -7.56 4.92 28.40
C ASN A 288 -6.38 4.89 27.41
N TYR A 289 -5.46 3.95 27.60
CA TYR A 289 -4.43 3.57 26.62
C TYR A 289 -4.50 2.06 26.36
N ILE A 290 -5.04 1.67 25.22
CA ILE A 290 -5.41 0.28 24.92
C ILE A 290 -4.48 -0.27 23.85
N PHE A 291 -3.76 -1.33 24.16
CA PHE A 291 -3.06 -2.13 23.17
C PHE A 291 -4.03 -3.13 22.54
N ILE A 292 -4.07 -3.20 21.21
CA ILE A 292 -4.75 -4.25 20.46
C ILE A 292 -3.69 -5.10 19.77
N THR A 293 -3.70 -6.41 20.04
CA THR A 293 -2.79 -7.37 19.40
C THR A 293 -3.54 -8.46 18.65
N THR A 294 -2.87 -9.03 17.65
CA THR A 294 -3.32 -10.24 16.93
C THR A 294 -2.54 -11.48 17.35
N ASP A 295 -1.78 -11.39 18.44
CA ASP A 295 -0.91 -12.44 18.97
C ASP A 295 -1.32 -12.77 20.42
N VAL A 296 -0.70 -13.80 20.99
CA VAL A 296 -0.96 -14.25 22.36
C VAL A 296 -0.65 -13.15 23.37
N ILE A 297 -1.54 -13.00 24.36
CA ILE A 297 -1.38 -12.10 25.50
C ILE A 297 -0.95 -12.94 26.70
N GLU A 298 0.23 -12.65 27.23
CA GLU A 298 0.78 -13.33 28.40
C GLU A 298 0.19 -12.74 29.69
N GLU A 299 -0.15 -13.57 30.68
CA GLU A 299 -0.85 -13.12 31.89
C GLU A 299 -0.04 -12.07 32.67
N GLY A 300 1.28 -12.25 32.79
CA GLY A 300 2.15 -11.26 33.44
C GLY A 300 2.17 -9.89 32.74
N ILE A 301 1.93 -9.84 31.42
CA ILE A 301 1.78 -8.57 30.68
C ILE A 301 0.43 -7.92 31.00
N ARG A 302 -0.64 -8.71 31.13
CA ARG A 302 -1.96 -8.22 31.52
C ARG A 302 -1.94 -7.66 32.94
N GLU A 303 -1.35 -8.39 33.88
CA GLU A 303 -1.17 -7.95 35.28
C GLU A 303 -0.34 -6.67 35.36
N TYR A 304 0.76 -6.60 34.61
CA TYR A 304 1.58 -5.39 34.56
C TYR A 304 0.79 -4.19 34.02
N ALA A 305 0.10 -4.33 32.89
CA ALA A 305 -0.73 -3.28 32.31
C ALA A 305 -1.79 -2.79 33.31
N SER A 306 -2.52 -3.71 33.94
CA SER A 306 -3.55 -3.39 34.94
C SER A 306 -2.98 -2.62 36.15
N SER A 307 -1.78 -2.97 36.62
CA SER A 307 -1.14 -2.28 37.74
C SER A 307 -0.80 -0.80 37.44
N MET A 308 -0.84 -0.38 36.16
CA MET A 308 -0.56 1.02 35.80
C MET A 308 -1.67 1.97 36.21
N TYR A 309 -2.91 1.49 36.40
CA TYR A 309 -4.03 2.34 36.77
C TYR A 309 -3.75 3.14 38.06
N GLU A 310 -3.36 2.45 39.12
CA GLU A 310 -2.99 3.10 40.38
C GLU A 310 -1.70 3.91 40.25
N ARG A 311 -0.68 3.37 39.56
CA ARG A 311 0.63 4.02 39.41
C ARG A 311 0.59 5.34 38.62
N THR A 312 -0.36 5.47 37.71
CA THR A 312 -0.55 6.66 36.87
C THR A 312 -1.57 7.64 37.45
N GLY A 313 -2.22 7.30 38.57
CA GLY A 313 -3.29 8.12 39.15
C GLY A 313 -4.58 8.08 38.33
N GLY A 314 -4.87 6.95 37.67
CA GLY A 314 -6.14 6.66 37.02
C GLY A 314 -6.14 6.56 35.50
N ILE A 315 -4.99 6.30 34.85
CA ILE A 315 -4.97 5.98 33.40
C ILE A 315 -5.11 4.46 33.24
N GLU A 316 -6.17 4.02 32.58
CA GLU A 316 -6.40 2.61 32.33
C GLU A 316 -5.53 2.12 31.17
N ILE A 317 -4.64 1.17 31.45
CA ILE A 317 -3.78 0.53 30.44
C ILE A 317 -4.16 -0.93 30.33
N VAL A 318 -4.59 -1.34 29.14
CA VAL A 318 -5.10 -2.69 28.88
C VAL A 318 -4.52 -3.26 27.60
N VAL A 319 -4.32 -4.58 27.56
CA VAL A 319 -3.97 -5.33 26.35
C VAL A 319 -5.13 -6.23 25.96
N LEU A 320 -5.67 -6.03 24.77
CA LEU A 320 -6.82 -6.75 24.22
C LEU A 320 -6.45 -7.50 22.93
N ASP A 321 -7.08 -8.65 22.73
CA ASP A 321 -7.01 -9.39 21.47
C ASP A 321 -7.99 -8.78 20.46
N CYS A 322 -7.51 -8.54 19.22
CA CYS A 322 -8.28 -7.89 18.16
C CYS A 322 -9.56 -8.66 17.82
N ILE A 323 -9.50 -9.99 17.79
CA ILE A 323 -10.65 -10.84 17.47
C ILE A 323 -11.68 -10.81 18.61
N SER A 324 -11.22 -10.86 19.86
CA SER A 324 -12.07 -10.79 21.04
C SER A 324 -12.73 -9.42 21.15
N PHE A 325 -12.00 -8.34 20.85
CA PHE A 325 -12.56 -6.98 20.75
C PHE A 325 -13.71 -6.92 19.75
N VAL A 326 -13.49 -7.36 18.51
CA VAL A 326 -14.53 -7.29 17.47
C VAL A 326 -15.70 -8.22 17.77
N ARG A 327 -15.44 -9.42 18.31
CA ARG A 327 -16.50 -10.35 18.73
C ARG A 327 -17.38 -9.71 19.80
N HIS A 328 -16.78 -9.12 20.84
CA HIS A 328 -17.53 -8.45 21.89
C HIS A 328 -18.36 -7.28 21.33
N PHE A 329 -17.74 -6.42 20.50
CA PHE A 329 -18.43 -5.32 19.84
C PHE A 329 -19.64 -5.79 19.02
N LEU A 330 -19.46 -6.84 18.20
CA LEU A 330 -20.52 -7.34 17.32
C LEU A 330 -21.68 -7.98 18.07
N HIS A 331 -21.46 -8.56 19.26
CA HIS A 331 -22.55 -9.07 20.10
C HIS A 331 -23.24 -7.97 20.90
N LEU A 332 -22.47 -7.02 21.43
CA LEU A 332 -23.01 -5.89 22.18
C LEU A 332 -23.83 -4.96 21.26
N PHE A 333 -23.29 -4.65 20.08
CA PHE A 333 -23.92 -3.83 19.05
C PHE A 333 -24.45 -4.68 17.89
N HIS A 334 -25.15 -5.77 18.21
CA HIS A 334 -25.64 -6.73 17.21
C HIS A 334 -26.43 -6.12 16.05
N ARG A 335 -27.21 -5.06 16.33
CA ARG A 335 -28.00 -4.34 15.32
C ARG A 335 -27.15 -3.49 14.35
N LEU A 336 -25.91 -3.19 14.72
CA LEU A 336 -24.96 -2.41 13.91
C LEU A 336 -24.02 -3.28 13.07
N ARG A 337 -24.10 -4.62 13.15
CA ARG A 337 -23.11 -5.53 12.54
C ARG A 337 -22.97 -5.36 11.02
N SER A 338 -24.06 -5.11 10.31
CA SER A 338 -24.03 -4.90 8.85
C SER A 338 -23.42 -3.54 8.50
N GLN A 339 -23.73 -2.52 9.28
CA GLN A 339 -23.14 -1.18 9.15
C GLN A 339 -21.64 -1.25 9.45
N PHE A 340 -21.24 -1.99 10.49
CA PHE A 340 -19.84 -2.21 10.84
C PHE A 340 -19.06 -2.86 9.70
N LEU A 341 -19.57 -3.98 9.14
CA LEU A 341 -18.91 -4.66 8.02
C LEU A 341 -18.77 -3.72 6.81
N SER A 342 -19.80 -2.91 6.55
CA SER A 342 -19.78 -1.93 5.46
C SER A 342 -18.81 -0.78 5.72
N ALA A 343 -18.73 -0.26 6.95
CA ALA A 343 -17.77 0.76 7.34
C ALA A 343 -16.32 0.23 7.22
N TYR A 344 -16.08 -1.00 7.69
CA TYR A 344 -14.79 -1.68 7.54
C TYR A 344 -14.40 -1.83 6.07
N GLN A 345 -15.31 -2.30 5.20
CA GLN A 345 -15.07 -2.37 3.76
C GLN A 345 -14.68 -1.00 3.18
N GLN A 346 -15.42 0.05 3.51
CA GLN A 346 -15.14 1.39 2.99
C GLN A 346 -13.75 1.88 3.42
N LEU A 347 -13.38 1.66 4.68
CA LEU A 347 -12.05 2.01 5.20
C LEU A 347 -10.94 1.24 4.47
N VAL A 348 -11.09 -0.09 4.30
CA VAL A 348 -10.15 -0.94 3.57
C VAL A 348 -9.95 -0.46 2.13
N LEU A 349 -11.02 -0.10 1.43
CA LEU A 349 -10.95 0.33 0.04
C LEU A 349 -10.38 1.73 -0.15
N ARG A 350 -10.57 2.63 0.83
CA ARG A 350 -10.06 4.01 0.80
C ARG A 350 -8.56 4.12 1.12
N GLU A 351 -8.00 3.17 1.85
CA GLU A 351 -6.56 3.17 2.17
C GLU A 351 -5.72 3.09 0.87
N PRO A 352 -4.60 3.84 0.76
CA PRO A 352 -3.70 3.73 -0.36
C PRO A 352 -3.05 2.33 -0.43
N ASP A 353 -2.62 1.92 -1.62
CA ASP A 353 -1.99 0.62 -1.85
C ASP A 353 -0.70 0.41 -1.02
N SER A 354 -0.09 1.49 -0.52
CA SER A 354 1.06 1.45 0.39
C SER A 354 0.71 1.01 1.82
N ALA A 355 -0.55 1.18 2.24
CA ALA A 355 -1.03 0.81 3.57
C ALA A 355 -1.88 -0.46 3.54
N VAL A 356 -2.78 -0.57 2.55
CA VAL A 356 -3.55 -1.80 2.28
C VAL A 356 -3.37 -2.13 0.80
N SER A 357 -2.56 -3.15 0.53
CA SER A 357 -2.24 -3.52 -0.85
C SER A 357 -3.48 -3.94 -1.65
N GLN A 358 -3.45 -3.75 -2.96
CA GLN A 358 -4.53 -4.20 -3.83
C GLN A 358 -4.92 -5.68 -3.62
N PRO A 359 -3.98 -6.66 -3.61
CA PRO A 359 -4.35 -8.06 -3.40
C PRO A 359 -5.07 -8.28 -2.07
N LEU A 360 -4.76 -7.49 -1.04
CA LEU A 360 -5.42 -7.57 0.27
C LEU A 360 -6.86 -7.02 0.21
N LYS A 361 -7.07 -5.91 -0.52
CA LYS A 361 -8.43 -5.38 -0.81
C LYS A 361 -9.28 -6.40 -1.57
N GLU A 362 -8.72 -6.98 -2.63
CA GLU A 362 -9.38 -8.01 -3.44
C GLU A 362 -9.71 -9.25 -2.60
N ALA A 363 -8.78 -9.69 -1.73
CA ALA A 363 -9.00 -10.81 -0.82
C ALA A 363 -10.19 -10.56 0.11
N PHE A 364 -10.32 -9.37 0.70
CA PHE A 364 -11.48 -9.03 1.52
C PHE A 364 -12.81 -9.13 0.76
N LEU A 365 -12.88 -8.54 -0.44
CA LEU A 365 -14.12 -8.56 -1.23
C LEU A 365 -14.49 -9.99 -1.64
N ALA A 366 -13.50 -10.81 -2.03
CA ALA A 366 -13.72 -12.21 -2.38
C ALA A 366 -14.17 -13.05 -1.16
N LEU A 367 -13.57 -12.85 0.02
CA LEU A 367 -13.98 -13.51 1.26
C LEU A 367 -15.40 -13.13 1.65
N ARG A 368 -15.75 -11.85 1.54
CA ARG A 368 -17.09 -11.35 1.81
C ARG A 368 -18.13 -11.92 0.85
N GLN A 369 -17.83 -11.91 -0.44
CA GLN A 369 -18.70 -12.48 -1.48
C GLN A 369 -18.95 -13.97 -1.20
N ALA A 370 -17.90 -14.74 -0.90
CA ALA A 370 -18.04 -16.15 -0.58
C ALA A 370 -18.90 -16.39 0.67
N ALA A 371 -18.77 -15.53 1.70
CA ALA A 371 -19.59 -15.63 2.91
C ALA A 371 -21.06 -15.27 2.65
N GLU A 372 -21.34 -14.26 1.83
CA GLU A 372 -22.70 -13.81 1.51
C GLU A 372 -23.41 -14.75 0.52
N SER A 373 -22.74 -15.24 -0.53
CA SER A 373 -23.35 -16.16 -1.50
C SER A 373 -23.65 -17.55 -0.93
N ALA A 374 -23.01 -17.95 0.16
CA ALA A 374 -23.39 -19.18 0.89
C ALA A 374 -24.81 -19.13 1.50
N ARG A 375 -25.50 -17.99 1.40
CA ARG A 375 -26.83 -17.71 1.95
C ARG A 375 -27.90 -17.45 0.89
N GLU A 376 -27.56 -17.53 -0.39
CA GLU A 376 -28.53 -17.52 -1.48
C GLU A 376 -29.23 -18.90 -1.54
N PHE A 377 -30.35 -19.05 -0.83
CA PHE A 377 -31.23 -20.22 -0.87
C PHE A 377 -32.64 -19.84 -1.28
#